data_AF-A0A2D4NAX7-F1
#
_entry.id   AF-A0A2D4NAX7-F1
#
_cell.length_a   1.000
_cell.length_b   1.000
_cell.length_c   1.000
_cell.angle_alpha   90.00
_cell.angle_beta   90.00
_cell.angle_gamma   90.00
#
_symmetry.space_group_name_H-M   'P 1'
#
loop_
_entity.id
_entity.type
_entity.pdbx_description
1 polymer ?
#
loop_
_entity_poly.entity_id
_entity_poly.type
_entity_poly.pdbx_seq_one_letter_code
_entity_poly.pdbx_strand_id
1 'polypeptide(L)'
;YKQIHFIKSYLTFCLDNRTVWDETDLLVFCAKEWKGETEQAKQMRESYKTLFWKYHVKYIRQVTGDKYCLLRAVLFQIFSQGLPLPSWTKATDILKLPEKLLYSQGCNWIQQYSFGSQRYTGSNTLGILRKCIEALKGQWMEISGIKDQAQRQNFCNALFTGGNMEHKFYEAIKFFMLYQVIEAYERLANNQECIPNFFSDLFRRDTSLDPLSYMMNHLNSIGDRRGLDQIDLFLLEHSLEVKIIVYRLCKINTKDFLEMYTDEYQRDWHEVLLVTEDDRHYHIPVVKI
;
A
#
# COMPACT_ATOMS: atom_id res chain seq x y z
N TYR A 1 8.86 -23.15 -16.46
CA TYR A 1 7.49 -23.15 -17.03
C TYR A 1 6.55 -22.11 -16.42
N LYS A 2 6.52 -21.87 -15.09
CA LYS A 2 5.72 -20.77 -14.48
C LYS A 2 6.16 -19.35 -14.89
N GLN A 3 7.46 -19.14 -15.16
CA GLN A 3 8.00 -17.83 -15.57
C GLN A 3 7.60 -17.42 -17.01
N ILE A 4 7.30 -18.39 -17.88
CA ILE A 4 6.95 -18.15 -19.29
C ILE A 4 5.44 -17.85 -19.44
N HIS A 5 4.59 -18.39 -18.56
CA HIS A 5 3.16 -18.08 -18.56
C HIS A 5 2.86 -16.70 -17.97
N PHE A 6 3.67 -16.24 -17.00
CA PHE A 6 3.61 -14.87 -16.49
C PHE A 6 3.91 -13.84 -17.59
N ILE A 7 4.86 -14.14 -18.48
CA ILE A 7 5.23 -13.27 -19.61
C ILE A 7 4.16 -13.27 -20.71
N LYS A 8 3.44 -14.39 -20.93
CA LYS A 8 2.38 -14.44 -21.95
C LYS A 8 1.10 -13.68 -21.59
N SER A 9 0.84 -13.46 -20.30
CA SER A 9 -0.26 -12.58 -19.85
C SER A 9 0.01 -11.11 -20.20
N TYR A 10 1.28 -10.68 -20.18
CA TYR A 10 1.67 -9.30 -20.50
C TYR A 10 1.68 -8.96 -22.01
N LEU A 11 1.85 -9.95 -22.89
CA LEU A 11 2.05 -9.72 -24.33
C LEU A 11 0.76 -9.56 -25.15
N THR A 12 -0.42 -9.61 -24.54
CA THR A 12 -1.71 -9.49 -25.26
C THR A 12 -2.54 -8.26 -24.83
N PHE A 13 -1.93 -7.26 -24.17
CA PHE A 13 -2.66 -6.11 -23.63
C PHE A 13 -1.91 -4.77 -23.86
N CYS A 14 -1.38 -4.54 -25.06
CA CYS A 14 -0.62 -3.31 -25.38
C CYS A 14 -1.47 -2.07 -25.72
N LEU A 15 -2.65 -1.87 -25.11
CA LEU A 15 -3.41 -0.63 -25.29
C LEU A 15 -4.09 -0.08 -24.02
N ASP A 16 -3.99 -0.78 -22.89
CA ASP A 16 -4.65 -0.34 -21.66
C ASP A 16 -3.62 -0.34 -20.52
N ASN A 17 -3.18 0.88 -20.19
CA ASN A 17 -2.14 1.17 -19.21
C ASN A 17 -2.65 1.08 -17.76
N ARG A 18 -3.85 0.57 -17.51
CA ARG A 18 -4.40 0.43 -16.17
C ARG A 18 -3.51 -0.45 -15.29
N THR A 19 -3.28 0.02 -14.06
CA THR A 19 -2.51 -0.71 -13.04
C THR A 19 -3.39 -1.38 -11.99
N VAL A 20 -4.69 -1.03 -11.99
CA VAL A 20 -5.76 -1.74 -11.30
C VAL A 20 -6.86 -2.01 -12.33
N TRP A 21 -7.17 -3.27 -12.56
CA TRP A 21 -8.14 -3.68 -13.58
C TRP A 21 -9.59 -3.53 -13.09
N ASP A 22 -10.52 -3.63 -14.05
CA ASP A 22 -11.95 -3.66 -13.76
C ASP A 22 -12.35 -4.91 -12.97
N GLU A 23 -13.53 -4.84 -12.35
CA GLU A 23 -14.10 -5.97 -11.62
C GLU A 23 -14.29 -7.18 -12.54
N THR A 24 -13.65 -8.28 -12.18
CA THR A 24 -13.87 -9.59 -12.81
C THR A 24 -14.55 -10.51 -11.81
N ASP A 25 -15.51 -11.31 -12.26
CA ASP A 25 -16.13 -12.34 -11.42
C ASP A 25 -15.05 -13.25 -10.82
N LEU A 26 -15.12 -13.47 -9.49
CA LEU A 26 -14.07 -14.15 -8.74
C LEU A 26 -13.86 -15.60 -9.24
N LEU A 27 -14.92 -16.31 -9.56
CA LEU A 27 -14.84 -17.71 -9.99
C LEU A 27 -14.37 -17.81 -11.44
N VAL A 28 -14.77 -16.87 -12.30
CA VAL A 28 -14.24 -16.75 -13.68
C VAL A 28 -12.74 -16.45 -13.64
N PHE A 29 -12.30 -15.53 -12.78
CA PHE A 29 -10.89 -15.25 -12.57
C PHE A 29 -10.14 -16.50 -12.11
N CYS A 30 -10.64 -17.16 -11.06
CA CYS A 30 -10.04 -18.39 -10.54
C CYS A 30 -9.92 -19.50 -11.59
N ALA A 31 -10.95 -19.70 -12.42
CA ALA A 31 -10.93 -20.72 -13.48
C ALA A 31 -9.90 -20.41 -14.58
N LYS A 32 -9.61 -19.12 -14.82
CA LYS A 32 -8.58 -18.69 -15.77
C LYS A 32 -7.16 -18.85 -15.22
N GLU A 33 -6.91 -18.47 -13.97
CA GLU A 33 -5.58 -18.56 -13.37
C GLU A 33 -5.21 -19.99 -12.95
N TRP A 34 -6.10 -20.67 -12.23
CA TRP A 34 -5.82 -21.97 -11.60
C TRP A 34 -6.33 -23.15 -12.43
N LYS A 35 -5.66 -23.40 -13.56
CA LYS A 35 -5.94 -24.53 -14.46
C LYS A 35 -5.23 -25.83 -14.05
N GLY A 36 -5.78 -26.95 -14.49
CA GLY A 36 -5.17 -28.28 -14.35
C GLY A 36 -5.39 -28.94 -12.98
N GLU A 37 -4.78 -30.11 -12.80
CA GLU A 37 -5.08 -31.05 -11.71
C GLU A 37 -4.00 -31.14 -10.64
N THR A 38 -3.07 -30.18 -10.59
CA THR A 38 -2.07 -30.13 -9.51
C THR A 38 -2.75 -29.88 -8.17
N GLU A 39 -2.17 -30.41 -7.10
CA GLU A 39 -2.72 -30.23 -5.75
C GLU A 39 -2.83 -28.75 -5.37
N GLN A 40 -1.83 -27.96 -5.74
CA GLN A 40 -1.85 -26.51 -5.54
C GLN A 40 -3.04 -25.86 -6.26
N ALA A 41 -3.33 -26.23 -7.52
CA ALA A 41 -4.45 -25.66 -8.26
C ALA A 41 -5.80 -26.08 -7.68
N LYS A 42 -5.94 -27.34 -7.23
CA LYS A 42 -7.14 -27.81 -6.51
C LYS A 42 -7.36 -27.02 -5.23
N GLN A 43 -6.33 -26.88 -4.40
CA GLN A 43 -6.40 -26.12 -3.16
C GLN A 43 -6.77 -24.65 -3.40
N MET A 44 -6.17 -24.00 -4.40
CA MET A 44 -6.49 -22.60 -4.72
C MET A 44 -7.92 -22.41 -5.23
N ARG A 45 -8.43 -23.34 -6.04
CA ARG A 45 -9.85 -23.32 -6.46
C ARG A 45 -10.80 -23.43 -5.28
N GLU A 46 -10.52 -24.32 -4.32
CA GLU A 46 -11.32 -24.39 -3.08
C GLU A 46 -11.16 -23.13 -2.22
N SER A 47 -9.99 -22.51 -2.25
CA SER A 47 -9.73 -21.26 -1.53
C SER A 47 -10.60 -20.12 -2.07
N TYR A 48 -10.66 -19.97 -3.39
CA TYR A 48 -11.52 -19.00 -4.07
C TYR A 48 -13.02 -19.30 -3.88
N LYS A 49 -13.44 -20.56 -3.91
CA LYS A 49 -14.82 -20.95 -3.60
C LYS A 49 -15.21 -20.55 -2.18
N THR A 50 -14.30 -20.75 -1.22
CA THR A 50 -14.54 -20.34 0.17
C THR A 50 -14.69 -18.82 0.29
N LEU A 51 -13.82 -18.04 -0.36
CA LEU A 51 -14.00 -16.58 -0.44
C LEU A 51 -15.35 -16.19 -1.03
N PHE A 52 -15.77 -16.85 -2.10
CA PHE A 52 -17.01 -16.55 -2.80
C PHE A 52 -18.26 -16.85 -1.96
N TRP A 53 -18.30 -18.03 -1.33
CA TRP A 53 -19.48 -18.53 -0.63
C TRP A 53 -19.55 -18.08 0.83
N LYS A 54 -18.41 -18.08 1.55
CA LYS A 54 -18.35 -17.79 2.99
C LYS A 54 -18.11 -16.30 3.28
N TYR A 55 -17.28 -15.64 2.48
CA TYR A 55 -16.89 -14.23 2.69
C TYR A 55 -17.54 -13.27 1.71
N HIS A 56 -18.46 -13.77 0.87
CA HIS A 56 -19.25 -12.98 -0.08
C HIS A 56 -18.42 -12.09 -1.03
N VAL A 57 -17.16 -12.47 -1.29
CA VAL A 57 -16.33 -11.81 -2.30
C VAL A 57 -16.81 -12.27 -3.68
N LYS A 58 -17.48 -11.39 -4.42
CA LYS A 58 -18.08 -11.74 -5.72
C LYS A 58 -17.20 -11.37 -6.90
N TYR A 59 -16.44 -10.29 -6.76
CA TYR A 59 -15.53 -9.83 -7.80
C TYR A 59 -14.14 -9.60 -7.23
N ILE A 60 -13.17 -9.53 -8.14
CA ILE A 60 -11.78 -9.22 -7.84
C ILE A 60 -11.29 -8.19 -8.85
N ARG A 61 -10.51 -7.23 -8.38
CA ARG A 61 -9.70 -6.37 -9.25
C ARG A 61 -8.25 -6.81 -9.15
N GLN A 62 -7.71 -7.23 -10.28
CA GLN A 62 -6.28 -7.51 -10.38
C GLN A 62 -5.51 -6.20 -10.22
N VAL A 63 -4.31 -6.28 -9.68
CA VAL A 63 -3.41 -5.15 -9.45
C VAL A 63 -2.05 -5.53 -10.00
N THR A 64 -1.36 -4.58 -10.63
CA THR A 64 -0.06 -4.83 -11.24
C THR A 64 0.92 -5.32 -10.19
N GLY A 65 1.55 -6.47 -10.47
CA GLY A 65 2.47 -7.17 -9.57
C GLY A 65 3.88 -6.59 -9.49
N ASP A 66 4.02 -5.26 -9.55
CA ASP A 66 5.31 -4.59 -9.39
C ASP A 66 5.65 -4.35 -7.91
N LYS A 67 6.74 -3.65 -7.65
CA LYS A 67 7.22 -3.34 -6.29
C LYS A 67 6.35 -2.29 -5.55
N TYR A 68 5.32 -1.75 -6.19
CA TYR A 68 4.29 -0.89 -5.60
C TYR A 68 2.95 -1.61 -5.42
N CYS A 69 2.82 -2.90 -5.76
CA CYS A 69 1.57 -3.66 -5.75
C CYS A 69 0.72 -3.45 -4.49
N LEU A 70 1.32 -3.58 -3.30
CA LEU A 70 0.61 -3.40 -2.03
C LEU A 70 0.15 -1.95 -1.82
N LEU A 71 1.05 -0.97 -1.98
CA LEU A 71 0.72 0.46 -1.86
C LEU A 71 -0.40 0.86 -2.82
N ARG A 72 -0.34 0.35 -4.05
CA ARG A 72 -1.37 0.55 -5.07
C ARG A 72 -2.71 0.01 -4.63
N ALA A 73 -2.75 -1.24 -4.14
CA ALA A 73 -3.99 -1.87 -3.73
C ALA A 73 -4.63 -1.16 -2.52
N VAL A 74 -3.83 -0.78 -1.52
CA VAL A 74 -4.28 -0.02 -0.35
C VAL A 74 -4.80 1.35 -0.76
N LEU A 75 -4.03 2.12 -1.53
CA LEU A 75 -4.45 3.46 -1.94
C LEU A 75 -5.70 3.43 -2.82
N PHE A 76 -5.80 2.46 -3.73
CA PHE A 76 -7.00 2.28 -4.54
C PHE A 76 -8.23 2.03 -3.67
N GLN A 77 -8.13 1.19 -2.64
CA GLN A 77 -9.23 0.92 -1.70
C GLN A 77 -9.62 2.18 -0.92
N ILE A 78 -8.66 2.94 -0.42
CA ILE A 78 -8.91 4.22 0.26
C ILE A 78 -9.70 5.17 -0.66
N PHE A 79 -9.25 5.28 -1.91
CA PHE A 79 -9.81 6.18 -2.91
C PHE A 79 -11.20 5.74 -3.38
N SER A 80 -11.39 4.45 -3.68
CA SER A 80 -12.69 3.90 -4.12
C SER A 80 -13.75 3.99 -3.03
N GLN A 81 -13.37 3.82 -1.76
CA GLN A 81 -14.26 3.97 -0.62
C GLN A 81 -14.51 5.44 -0.25
N GLY A 82 -13.69 6.37 -0.72
CA GLY A 82 -13.80 7.80 -0.39
C GLY A 82 -13.40 8.12 1.04
N LEU A 83 -12.45 7.35 1.59
CA LEU A 83 -11.98 7.56 2.96
C LEU A 83 -11.29 8.93 3.10
N PRO A 84 -11.44 9.61 4.25
CA PRO A 84 -10.80 10.90 4.47
C PRO A 84 -9.28 10.75 4.59
N LEU A 85 -8.57 11.87 4.46
CA LEU A 85 -7.15 11.94 4.84
C LEU A 85 -6.98 11.61 6.34
N PRO A 86 -5.81 11.05 6.73
CA PRO A 86 -5.53 10.71 8.12
C PRO A 86 -5.64 11.93 9.04
N SER A 87 -6.14 11.74 10.25
CA SER A 87 -6.45 12.82 11.20
C SER A 87 -5.23 13.67 11.55
N TRP A 88 -4.04 13.06 11.67
CA TRP A 88 -2.79 13.76 11.95
C TRP A 88 -2.42 14.81 10.88
N THR A 89 -2.89 14.65 9.64
CA THR A 89 -2.65 15.60 8.55
C THR A 89 -3.42 16.92 8.72
N LYS A 90 -4.40 16.98 9.64
CA LYS A 90 -5.14 18.22 9.96
C LYS A 90 -4.35 19.12 10.92
N ALA A 91 -3.65 18.52 11.87
CA ALA A 91 -2.85 19.24 12.87
C ALA A 91 -1.48 19.68 12.32
N THR A 92 -1.04 19.07 11.23
CA THR A 92 0.29 19.27 10.64
C THR A 92 0.17 19.87 9.24
N ASP A 93 0.90 20.95 8.96
CA ASP A 93 1.01 21.50 7.60
C ASP A 93 1.87 20.57 6.73
N ILE A 94 1.25 19.52 6.19
CA ILE A 94 1.93 18.45 5.46
C ILE A 94 2.73 18.92 4.24
N LEU A 95 2.38 20.07 3.66
CA LEU A 95 3.10 20.64 2.52
C LEU A 95 4.44 21.28 2.91
N LYS A 96 4.61 21.61 4.19
CA LYS A 96 5.87 22.14 4.75
C LYS A 96 6.68 21.09 5.50
N LEU A 97 6.21 19.84 5.55
CA LEU A 97 6.92 18.77 6.25
C LEU A 97 8.34 18.56 5.71
N PRO A 98 8.60 18.50 4.39
CA PRO A 98 9.96 18.32 3.89
C PRO A 98 10.93 19.38 4.44
N GLU A 99 10.50 20.64 4.49
CA GLU A 99 11.29 21.76 5.02
C GLU A 99 11.39 21.74 6.54
N LYS A 100 10.29 21.42 7.25
CA LYS A 100 10.29 21.28 8.71
C LYS A 100 11.29 20.21 9.15
N LEU A 101 11.28 19.03 8.51
CA LEU A 101 12.20 17.95 8.83
C LEU A 101 13.65 18.37 8.58
N LEU A 102 13.92 19.01 7.44
CA LEU A 102 15.26 19.49 7.11
C LEU A 102 15.78 20.53 8.12
N TYR A 103 15.02 21.61 8.31
CA TYR A 103 15.51 22.80 9.02
C TYR A 103 15.24 22.79 10.52
N SER A 104 14.13 22.19 10.97
CA SER A 104 13.73 22.20 12.39
C SER A 104 14.19 20.96 13.14
N GLN A 105 14.21 19.79 12.49
CA GLN A 105 14.63 18.51 13.10
C GLN A 105 16.03 18.06 12.64
N GLY A 106 16.76 18.90 11.90
CA GLY A 106 18.14 18.62 11.49
C GLY A 106 18.29 17.39 10.57
N CYS A 107 17.21 16.95 9.92
CA CYS A 107 17.20 15.76 9.08
C CYS A 107 17.80 16.02 7.68
N ASN A 108 19.02 16.56 7.63
CA ASN A 108 19.75 16.85 6.37
C ASN A 108 19.86 15.64 5.45
N TRP A 109 19.89 14.46 6.03
CA TRP A 109 19.96 13.19 5.32
C TRP A 109 18.74 12.89 4.45
N ILE A 110 17.58 13.53 4.64
CA ILE A 110 16.41 13.39 3.76
C ILE A 110 16.74 13.74 2.30
N GLN A 111 17.77 14.55 2.06
CA GLN A 111 18.23 14.82 0.70
C GLN A 111 18.68 13.56 -0.06
N GLN A 112 19.02 12.46 0.64
CA GLN A 112 19.39 11.15 0.09
C GLN A 112 18.17 10.28 -0.26
N TYR A 113 16.95 10.82 -0.17
CA TYR A 113 15.73 10.13 -0.58
C TYR A 113 15.75 9.83 -2.10
N SER A 114 15.57 8.57 -2.48
CA SER A 114 15.88 8.11 -3.85
C SER A 114 14.67 7.97 -4.78
N PHE A 115 13.44 8.19 -4.29
CA PHE A 115 12.20 8.05 -5.06
C PHE A 115 12.05 6.69 -5.77
N GLY A 116 12.40 5.62 -5.04
CA GLY A 116 12.23 4.24 -5.51
C GLY A 116 12.97 3.99 -6.82
N SER A 117 12.24 3.52 -7.84
CA SER A 117 12.78 3.18 -9.16
C SER A 117 13.41 4.35 -9.91
N GLN A 118 13.09 5.60 -9.55
CA GLN A 118 13.71 6.78 -10.16
C GLN A 118 15.19 6.93 -9.79
N ARG A 119 15.61 6.37 -8.65
CA ARG A 119 16.99 6.44 -8.13
C ARG A 119 17.57 7.85 -8.20
N TYR A 120 16.77 8.82 -7.77
CA TYR A 120 17.11 10.24 -7.84
C TYR A 120 18.36 10.54 -7.02
N THR A 121 19.25 11.34 -7.60
CA THR A 121 20.51 11.80 -6.98
C THR A 121 20.71 13.32 -7.09
N GLY A 122 19.67 14.05 -7.53
CA GLY A 122 19.74 15.50 -7.67
C GLY A 122 19.55 16.23 -6.34
N SER A 123 19.66 17.56 -6.38
CA SER A 123 19.61 18.42 -5.19
C SER A 123 18.21 18.93 -4.81
N ASN A 124 17.19 18.68 -5.64
CA ASN A 124 15.83 19.22 -5.45
C ASN A 124 14.88 18.22 -4.75
N THR A 125 15.41 17.42 -3.82
CA THR A 125 14.64 16.38 -3.13
C THR A 125 13.41 16.94 -2.42
N LEU A 126 13.54 18.06 -1.70
CA LEU A 126 12.42 18.69 -0.99
C LEU A 126 11.32 19.18 -1.95
N GLY A 127 11.71 19.80 -3.07
CA GLY A 127 10.76 20.29 -4.05
C GLY A 127 9.98 19.16 -4.73
N ILE A 128 10.63 18.01 -4.97
CA ILE A 128 9.95 16.82 -5.50
C ILE A 128 9.01 16.22 -4.46
N LEU A 129 9.45 16.07 -3.21
CA LEU A 129 8.60 15.59 -2.10
C LEU A 129 7.36 16.46 -1.93
N ARG A 130 7.53 17.78 -1.89
CA ARG A 130 6.41 18.74 -1.80
C ARG A 130 5.39 18.54 -2.93
N LYS A 131 5.87 18.41 -4.17
CA LYS A 131 5.00 18.15 -5.33
C LYS A 131 4.28 16.81 -5.25
N CYS A 132 4.91 15.78 -4.65
CA CYS A 132 4.27 14.49 -4.43
C CYS A 132 3.14 14.62 -3.41
N ILE A 133 3.40 15.27 -2.27
CA ILE A 133 2.41 15.49 -1.20
C ILE A 133 1.26 16.35 -1.71
N GLU A 134 1.55 17.42 -2.47
CA GLU A 134 0.54 18.29 -3.07
C GLU A 134 -0.38 17.51 -4.02
N ALA A 135 0.20 16.68 -4.90
CA ALA A 135 -0.57 15.83 -5.81
C ALA A 135 -1.46 14.85 -5.04
N LEU A 136 -0.92 14.13 -4.06
CA LEU A 136 -1.67 13.19 -3.23
C LEU A 136 -2.81 13.90 -2.49
N LYS A 137 -2.51 14.98 -1.76
CA LYS A 137 -3.49 15.74 -0.98
C LYS A 137 -4.61 16.27 -1.85
N GLY A 138 -4.29 16.86 -3.01
CA GLY A 138 -5.28 17.41 -3.93
C GLY A 138 -6.26 16.34 -4.41
N GLN A 139 -5.74 15.22 -4.92
CA GLN A 139 -6.57 14.14 -5.46
C GLN A 139 -7.35 13.39 -4.38
N TRP A 140 -6.77 13.21 -3.18
CA TRP A 140 -7.46 12.60 -2.05
C TRP A 140 -8.60 13.50 -1.52
N MET A 141 -8.40 14.81 -1.43
CA MET A 141 -9.47 15.75 -1.05
C MET A 141 -10.59 15.79 -2.09
N GLU A 142 -10.24 15.78 -3.38
CA GLU A 142 -11.22 15.76 -4.45
C GLU A 142 -12.05 14.48 -4.41
N ILE A 143 -11.41 13.31 -4.34
CA ILE A 143 -12.10 12.02 -4.37
C ILE A 143 -12.98 11.76 -3.14
N SER A 144 -12.52 12.17 -1.95
CA SER A 144 -13.31 12.08 -0.71
C SER A 144 -14.52 13.02 -0.70
N GLY A 145 -14.51 14.07 -1.52
CA GLY A 145 -15.65 14.96 -1.74
C GLY A 145 -16.73 14.38 -2.67
N ILE A 146 -16.43 13.33 -3.44
CA ILE A 146 -17.37 12.72 -4.39
C ILE A 146 -18.36 11.81 -3.65
N LYS A 147 -19.61 12.25 -3.56
CA LYS A 147 -20.69 11.50 -2.90
C LYS A 147 -21.12 10.26 -3.69
N ASP A 148 -21.24 10.38 -5.00
CA ASP A 148 -21.69 9.28 -5.86
C ASP A 148 -20.60 8.20 -6.01
N GLN A 149 -20.95 6.96 -5.67
CA GLN A 149 -19.99 5.85 -5.68
C GLN A 149 -19.49 5.52 -7.09
N ALA A 150 -20.36 5.58 -8.11
CA ALA A 150 -19.98 5.24 -9.47
C ALA A 150 -19.04 6.30 -10.07
N GLN A 151 -19.33 7.58 -9.85
CA GLN A 151 -18.44 8.68 -10.21
C GLN A 151 -17.09 8.57 -9.50
N ARG A 152 -17.10 8.28 -8.20
CA ARG A 152 -15.87 8.09 -7.42
C ARG A 152 -15.04 6.92 -7.94
N GLN A 153 -15.68 5.80 -8.29
CA GLN A 153 -15.02 4.65 -8.86
C GLN A 153 -14.40 4.96 -10.24
N ASN A 154 -15.11 5.70 -11.09
CA ASN A 154 -14.62 6.14 -12.39
C ASN A 154 -13.41 7.08 -12.25
N PHE A 155 -13.49 8.01 -11.30
CA PHE A 155 -12.38 8.91 -10.97
C PHE A 155 -11.16 8.13 -10.48
N CYS A 156 -11.36 7.19 -9.55
CA CYS A 156 -10.31 6.30 -9.07
C CYS A 156 -9.66 5.52 -10.23
N ASN A 157 -10.46 4.88 -11.09
CA ASN A 157 -9.96 4.15 -12.26
C ASN A 157 -9.08 5.03 -13.18
N ALA A 158 -9.41 6.32 -13.34
CA ALA A 158 -8.63 7.25 -14.17
C ALA A 158 -7.26 7.62 -13.56
N LEU A 159 -7.12 7.54 -12.23
CA LEU A 159 -5.87 7.83 -11.53
C LEU A 159 -4.86 6.69 -11.61
N PHE A 160 -5.32 5.43 -11.62
CA PHE A 160 -4.47 4.24 -11.57
C PHE A 160 -4.15 3.68 -12.97
N THR A 161 -3.36 4.44 -13.71
CA THR A 161 -2.98 4.19 -15.12
C THR A 161 -1.46 4.08 -15.34
N GLY A 162 -0.69 3.87 -14.27
CA GLY A 162 0.76 3.64 -14.30
C GLY A 162 1.59 4.88 -14.58
N GLY A 163 0.95 6.04 -14.69
CA GLY A 163 1.61 7.30 -15.02
C GLY A 163 2.42 7.92 -13.87
N ASN A 164 3.03 9.08 -14.16
CA ASN A 164 3.80 9.86 -13.19
C ASN A 164 2.96 10.31 -11.98
N MET A 165 1.66 10.58 -12.18
CA MET A 165 0.78 10.98 -11.09
C MET A 165 0.65 9.88 -10.04
N GLU A 166 0.42 8.65 -10.48
CA GLU A 166 0.31 7.47 -9.61
C GLU A 166 1.59 7.26 -8.78
N HIS A 167 2.77 7.40 -9.41
CA HIS A 167 4.05 7.29 -8.71
C HIS A 167 4.26 8.38 -7.64
N LYS A 168 3.80 9.62 -7.90
CA LYS A 168 3.85 10.69 -6.90
C LYS A 168 3.06 10.34 -5.65
N PHE A 169 1.93 9.65 -5.79
CA PHE A 169 1.14 9.21 -4.64
C PHE A 169 1.93 8.23 -3.75
N TYR A 170 2.61 7.26 -4.37
CA TYR A 170 3.43 6.30 -3.62
C TYR A 170 4.59 6.96 -2.89
N GLU A 171 5.25 7.91 -3.53
CA GLU A 171 6.36 8.64 -2.88
C GLU A 171 5.88 9.57 -1.75
N ALA A 172 4.69 10.17 -1.89
CA ALA A 172 4.08 10.92 -0.80
C ALA A 172 3.74 10.02 0.40
N ILE A 173 3.18 8.84 0.17
CA ILE A 173 2.85 7.87 1.24
C ILE A 173 4.11 7.33 1.90
N LYS A 174 5.13 6.95 1.12
CA LYS A 174 6.44 6.55 1.67
C LYS A 174 7.05 7.66 2.54
N PHE A 175 6.90 8.92 2.12
CA PHE A 175 7.34 10.04 2.94
C PHE A 175 6.50 10.22 4.22
N PHE A 176 5.18 9.97 4.18
CA PHE A 176 4.36 9.93 5.39
C PHE A 176 4.81 8.82 6.35
N MET A 177 5.14 7.63 5.82
CA MET A 177 5.72 6.54 6.62
C MET A 177 7.03 6.96 7.27
N LEU A 178 7.94 7.60 6.52
CA LEU A 178 9.19 8.13 7.07
C LEU A 178 8.94 9.17 8.17
N TYR A 179 7.98 10.07 7.96
CA TYR A 179 7.59 11.07 8.94
C TYR A 179 7.14 10.43 10.26
N GLN A 180 6.29 9.41 10.20
CA GLN A 180 5.84 8.68 11.39
C GLN A 180 7.01 7.98 12.10
N VAL A 181 7.97 7.42 11.36
CA VAL A 181 9.19 6.83 11.93
C VAL A 181 10.03 7.88 12.67
N ILE A 182 10.20 9.08 12.10
CA ILE A 182 10.95 10.17 12.76
C ILE A 182 10.26 10.59 14.05
N GLU A 183 8.94 10.84 14.01
CA GLU A 183 8.17 11.24 15.20
C GLU A 183 8.21 10.15 16.28
N ALA A 184 8.06 8.87 15.90
CA ALA A 184 8.15 7.76 16.85
C ALA A 184 9.56 7.67 17.48
N TYR A 185 10.62 7.86 16.70
CA TYR A 185 11.99 7.85 17.19
C TYR A 185 12.24 8.98 18.21
N GLU A 186 11.80 10.20 17.90
CA GLU A 186 11.91 11.35 18.82
C GLU A 186 11.15 11.10 20.13
N ARG A 187 9.94 10.52 20.04
CA ARG A 187 9.13 10.20 21.23
C ARG A 187 9.77 9.11 22.08
N LEU A 188 10.30 8.05 21.46
CA LEU A 188 11.03 6.99 22.16
C LEU A 188 12.27 7.53 22.86
N ALA A 189 13.05 8.40 22.20
CA ALA A 189 14.24 9.01 22.79
C ALA A 189 13.90 9.89 24.00
N ASN A 190 12.69 10.46 24.04
CA ASN A 190 12.19 11.27 25.15
C ASN A 190 11.42 10.46 26.21
N ASN A 191 11.46 9.13 26.16
CA ASN A 191 10.72 8.21 27.06
C ASN A 191 9.22 8.52 27.12
N GLN A 192 8.62 8.96 26.01
CA GLN A 192 7.18 9.17 25.95
C GLN A 192 6.45 7.83 25.77
N GLU A 193 5.59 7.53 26.72
CA GLU A 193 4.64 6.42 26.63
C GLU A 193 3.52 6.78 25.62
N CYS A 194 2.85 5.78 25.03
CA CYS A 194 1.85 5.89 23.95
C CYS A 194 2.37 5.84 22.50
N ILE A 195 3.37 5.00 22.21
CA ILE A 195 3.77 4.67 20.83
C ILE A 195 3.45 3.19 20.58
N PRO A 196 2.89 2.83 19.41
CA PRO A 196 2.67 1.42 19.06
C PRO A 196 3.94 0.57 19.17
N ASN A 197 3.79 -0.65 19.70
CA ASN A 197 4.93 -1.52 20.01
C ASN A 197 5.77 -1.88 18.78
N PHE A 198 5.17 -1.93 17.58
CA PHE A 198 5.88 -2.26 16.35
C PHE A 198 7.01 -1.26 16.03
N PHE A 199 6.94 -0.01 16.51
CA PHE A 199 8.06 0.93 16.35
C PHE A 199 9.29 0.49 17.14
N SER A 200 9.09 -0.09 18.33
CA SER A 200 10.20 -0.69 19.08
C SER A 200 10.81 -1.85 18.31
N ASP A 201 9.99 -2.68 17.67
CA ASP A 201 10.48 -3.78 16.82
C ASP A 201 11.19 -3.27 15.56
N LEU A 202 10.73 -2.15 14.99
CA LEU A 202 11.38 -1.47 13.86
C LEU A 202 12.80 -1.06 14.21
N PHE A 203 12.98 -0.39 15.36
CA PHE A 203 14.29 0.13 15.79
C PHE A 203 15.21 -0.93 16.41
N ARG A 204 14.71 -2.14 16.74
CA ARG A 204 15.54 -3.27 17.18
C ARG A 204 16.32 -3.94 16.05
N ARG A 205 15.97 -3.70 14.79
CA ARG A 205 16.67 -4.30 13.64
C ARG A 205 17.98 -3.57 13.38
N ASP A 206 19.05 -4.32 13.17
CA ASP A 206 20.39 -3.79 12.83
C ASP A 206 20.40 -2.86 11.60
N THR A 207 19.42 -3.03 10.70
CA THR A 207 19.30 -2.26 9.46
C THR A 207 18.36 -1.05 9.57
N SER A 208 17.74 -0.81 10.72
CA SER A 208 16.85 0.34 10.94
C SER A 208 16.87 0.85 12.38
N LEU A 209 18.06 0.94 12.99
CA LEU A 209 18.27 1.42 14.37
C LEU A 209 17.77 2.86 14.59
N ASP A 210 17.70 3.65 13.52
CA ASP A 210 17.29 5.04 13.50
C ASP A 210 16.57 5.37 12.17
N PRO A 211 15.90 6.54 12.06
CA PRO A 211 15.15 6.91 10.86
C PRO A 211 16.00 7.01 9.59
N LEU A 212 17.26 7.43 9.68
CA LEU A 212 18.18 7.49 8.53
C LEU A 212 18.48 6.08 8.04
N SER A 213 18.85 5.18 8.96
CA SER A 213 19.08 3.76 8.66
C SER A 213 17.84 3.11 8.03
N TYR A 214 16.65 3.39 8.57
CA TYR A 214 15.38 2.94 7.97
C TYR A 214 15.21 3.46 6.54
N MET A 215 15.41 4.77 6.31
CA MET A 215 15.25 5.36 4.99
C MET A 215 16.19 4.71 3.96
N MET A 216 17.48 4.58 4.29
CA MET A 216 18.50 4.11 3.38
C MET A 216 18.39 2.62 3.05
N ASN A 217 18.15 1.80 4.07
CA ASN A 217 18.17 0.35 3.93
C ASN A 217 16.82 -0.24 3.53
N HIS A 218 15.72 0.44 3.87
CA HIS A 218 14.36 -0.09 3.68
C HIS A 218 13.53 0.80 2.76
N LEU A 219 13.25 2.04 3.15
CA LEU A 219 12.26 2.89 2.47
C LEU A 219 12.64 3.19 1.02
N ASN A 220 13.88 3.59 0.77
CA ASN A 220 14.39 3.93 -0.57
C ASN A 220 14.29 2.76 -1.56
N SER A 221 14.30 1.52 -1.06
CA SER A 221 14.22 0.32 -1.89
C SER A 221 12.79 -0.09 -2.26
N ILE A 222 11.77 0.48 -1.60
CA ILE A 222 10.35 0.26 -1.91
C ILE A 222 10.06 0.84 -3.28
N GLY A 223 9.54 0.00 -4.18
CA GLY A 223 9.26 0.38 -5.56
C GLY A 223 10.44 0.21 -6.54
N ASP A 224 11.65 -0.07 -6.03
CA ASP A 224 12.84 -0.37 -6.85
C ASP A 224 13.20 -1.86 -6.72
N ARG A 225 13.72 -2.24 -5.56
CA ARG A 225 14.27 -3.58 -5.31
C ARG A 225 13.28 -4.49 -4.58
N ARG A 226 12.40 -3.92 -3.76
CA ARG A 226 11.42 -4.67 -2.95
C ARG A 226 10.06 -3.99 -2.89
N GLY A 227 9.03 -4.76 -2.54
CA GLY A 227 7.75 -4.23 -2.09
C GLY A 227 7.73 -4.06 -0.57
N LEU A 228 6.58 -3.67 -0.03
CA LEU A 228 6.35 -3.62 1.42
C LEU A 228 6.41 -5.02 2.03
N ASP A 229 7.03 -5.13 3.21
CA ASP A 229 7.02 -6.33 4.03
C ASP A 229 6.01 -6.19 5.20
N GLN A 230 6.03 -7.16 6.12
CA GLN A 230 5.14 -7.18 7.27
C GLN A 230 5.30 -5.96 8.19
N ILE A 231 6.53 -5.50 8.47
CA ILE A 231 6.71 -4.35 9.36
C ILE A 231 6.28 -3.05 8.68
N ASP A 232 6.47 -2.96 7.37
CA ASP A 232 6.01 -1.82 6.60
C ASP A 232 4.47 -1.73 6.54
N LEU A 233 3.77 -2.86 6.64
CA LEU A 233 2.30 -2.89 6.71
C LEU A 233 1.78 -2.23 7.99
N PHE A 234 2.33 -2.56 9.17
CA PHE A 234 2.00 -1.86 10.41
C PHE A 234 2.24 -0.35 10.29
N LEU A 235 3.37 0.04 9.69
CA LEU A 235 3.70 1.44 9.48
C LEU A 235 2.76 2.12 8.48
N LEU A 236 2.33 1.42 7.43
CA LEU A 236 1.39 1.92 6.44
C LEU A 236 0.00 2.12 7.04
N GLU A 237 -0.52 1.14 7.78
CA GLU A 237 -1.75 1.26 8.57
C GLU A 237 -1.68 2.48 9.48
N HIS A 238 -0.57 2.60 10.23
CA HIS A 238 -0.36 3.72 11.14
C HIS A 238 -0.36 5.08 10.44
N SER A 239 0.35 5.16 9.31
CA SER A 239 0.51 6.40 8.56
C SER A 239 -0.79 6.86 7.90
N LEU A 240 -1.63 5.90 7.48
CA LEU A 240 -2.86 6.18 6.75
C LEU A 240 -4.13 6.09 7.60
N GLU A 241 -4.01 5.69 8.88
CA GLU A 241 -5.13 5.49 9.81
C GLU A 241 -6.22 4.55 9.26
N VAL A 242 -5.78 3.42 8.69
CA VAL A 242 -6.65 2.36 8.14
C VAL A 242 -6.26 0.99 8.69
N LYS A 243 -7.21 0.06 8.71
CA LYS A 243 -6.97 -1.36 9.02
C LYS A 243 -6.84 -2.14 7.73
N ILE A 244 -5.66 -2.68 7.44
CA ILE A 244 -5.41 -3.52 6.29
C ILE A 244 -5.73 -4.97 6.68
N ILE A 245 -6.75 -5.53 6.03
CA ILE A 245 -7.18 -6.90 6.25
C ILE A 245 -6.85 -7.71 4.98
N VAL A 246 -6.04 -8.76 5.15
CA VAL A 246 -5.54 -9.55 4.02
C VAL A 246 -6.10 -10.97 4.08
N TYR A 247 -6.83 -11.36 3.04
CA TYR A 247 -7.17 -12.76 2.79
C TYR A 247 -5.97 -13.48 2.15
N ARG A 248 -5.29 -14.33 2.92
CA ARG A 248 -4.13 -15.12 2.48
C ARG A 248 -4.60 -16.49 2.01
N LEU A 249 -4.84 -16.63 0.71
CA LEU A 249 -5.42 -17.85 0.15
C LEU A 249 -4.53 -19.08 0.32
N CYS A 250 -3.20 -18.90 0.31
CA CYS A 250 -2.26 -19.97 0.64
C CYS A 250 -2.39 -20.51 2.07
N LYS A 251 -3.13 -19.81 2.94
CA LYS A 251 -3.35 -20.14 4.35
C LYS A 251 -4.81 -20.43 4.68
N ILE A 252 -5.68 -20.71 3.71
CA ILE A 252 -7.14 -20.75 3.97
C ILE A 252 -7.64 -21.73 5.05
N ASN A 253 -6.91 -22.82 5.26
CA ASN A 253 -7.23 -23.83 6.27
C ASN A 253 -6.50 -23.60 7.60
N THR A 254 -5.81 -22.46 7.76
CA THR A 254 -5.12 -22.10 9.00
C THR A 254 -5.76 -20.86 9.62
N LYS A 255 -5.41 -20.60 10.87
CA LYS A 255 -5.79 -19.37 11.58
C LYS A 255 -5.23 -18.09 10.92
N ASP A 256 -4.21 -18.24 10.08
CA ASP A 256 -3.52 -17.13 9.40
C ASP A 256 -4.15 -16.80 8.03
N PHE A 257 -5.31 -17.39 7.71
CA PHE A 257 -6.07 -17.05 6.50
C PHE A 257 -6.45 -15.58 6.44
N LEU A 258 -6.87 -15.02 7.56
CA LEU A 258 -7.23 -13.62 7.69
C LEU A 258 -6.17 -12.95 8.54
N GLU A 259 -5.29 -12.18 7.91
CA GLU A 259 -4.26 -11.43 8.62
C GLU A 259 -4.72 -9.99 8.82
N MET A 260 -4.59 -9.50 10.05
CA MET A 260 -4.88 -8.14 10.47
C MET A 260 -3.62 -7.61 11.16
N TYR A 261 -3.18 -6.41 10.82
CA TYR A 261 -1.94 -5.84 11.38
C TYR A 261 -2.21 -4.75 12.44
N THR A 262 -3.45 -4.38 12.74
CA THR A 262 -3.70 -3.33 13.73
C THR A 262 -3.46 -3.78 15.17
N ASP A 263 -2.79 -2.94 15.96
CA ASP A 263 -2.71 -3.06 17.42
C ASP A 263 -4.09 -2.78 18.08
N GLU A 264 -4.33 -3.28 19.30
CA GLU A 264 -5.66 -3.29 19.95
C GLU A 264 -6.28 -1.90 20.17
N TYR A 265 -5.48 -0.83 20.08
CA TYR A 265 -5.84 0.53 20.45
C TYR A 265 -6.62 1.32 19.39
N GLN A 266 -6.78 0.81 18.16
CA GLN A 266 -7.25 1.63 17.02
C GLN A 266 -8.55 1.12 16.41
N ARG A 267 -9.59 1.00 17.25
CA ARG A 267 -10.90 0.43 16.86
C ARG A 267 -11.67 1.24 15.83
N ASP A 268 -11.43 2.54 15.71
CA ASP A 268 -12.23 3.44 14.86
C ASP A 268 -11.72 3.60 13.42
N TRP A 269 -10.61 2.94 13.07
CA TRP A 269 -10.05 3.03 11.72
C TRP A 269 -10.88 2.25 10.69
N HIS A 270 -10.95 2.82 9.48
CA HIS A 270 -11.65 2.22 8.34
C HIS A 270 -10.91 0.99 7.81
N GLU A 271 -11.66 -0.02 7.35
CA GLU A 271 -11.10 -1.28 6.86
C GLU A 271 -10.84 -1.24 5.35
N VAL A 272 -9.65 -1.68 4.95
CA VAL A 272 -9.28 -1.90 3.55
C VAL A 272 -8.97 -3.39 3.35
N LEU A 273 -9.75 -4.02 2.49
CA LEU A 273 -9.63 -5.45 2.20
C LEU A 273 -8.66 -5.69 1.04
N LEU A 274 -7.80 -6.69 1.19
CA LEU A 274 -6.90 -7.20 0.16
C LEU A 274 -6.99 -8.73 0.10
N VAL A 275 -6.55 -9.31 -1.01
CA VAL A 275 -6.38 -10.76 -1.16
C VAL A 275 -5.01 -11.06 -1.77
N THR A 276 -4.34 -12.09 -1.28
CA THR A 276 -3.06 -12.55 -1.82
C THR A 276 -3.01 -14.07 -1.92
N GLU A 277 -2.32 -14.56 -2.94
CA GLU A 277 -2.05 -15.98 -3.15
C GLU A 277 -0.69 -16.40 -2.58
N ASP A 278 0.24 -15.46 -2.38
CA ASP A 278 1.66 -15.74 -2.14
C ASP A 278 2.41 -14.72 -1.27
N ASP A 279 1.68 -13.80 -0.63
CA ASP A 279 2.19 -12.70 0.21
C ASP A 279 3.06 -11.67 -0.53
N ARG A 280 3.08 -11.72 -1.87
CA ARG A 280 3.88 -10.83 -2.73
C ARG A 280 3.02 -10.05 -3.70
N HIS A 281 1.96 -10.69 -4.20
CA HIS A 281 1.01 -10.10 -5.13
C HIS A 281 -0.33 -9.94 -4.44
N TYR A 282 -0.84 -8.71 -4.43
CA TYR A 282 -2.07 -8.34 -3.76
C TYR A 282 -3.10 -7.94 -4.81
N HIS A 283 -4.33 -8.35 -4.61
CA HIS A 283 -5.48 -7.97 -5.41
C HIS A 283 -6.56 -7.40 -4.49
N ILE A 284 -7.57 -6.78 -5.10
CA ILE A 284 -8.64 -6.12 -4.34
C ILE A 284 -9.90 -6.97 -4.43
N PRO A 285 -10.34 -7.60 -3.33
CA PRO A 285 -11.62 -8.29 -3.28
C PRO A 285 -12.77 -7.27 -3.25
N VAL A 286 -13.84 -7.57 -3.98
CA VAL A 286 -15.07 -6.78 -3.97
C VAL A 286 -16.19 -7.63 -3.37
N VAL A 287 -16.57 -7.26 -2.15
CA VAL A 287 -17.69 -7.87 -1.43
C VAL A 287 -18.99 -7.28 -1.93
N LYS A 288 -19.96 -8.13 -2.29
CA LYS A 288 -21.34 -7.71 -2.56
C LYS A 288 -22.26 -8.56 -1.68
N ILE A 289 -22.91 -7.89 -0.74
CA ILE A 289 -23.89 -8.46 0.21
C ILE A 289 -25.27 -8.43 -0.46
#